data_AF-A0A437MYL8-F1
#
_entry.id   AF-A0A437MYL8-F1
#
_cell.length_a   1.000
_cell.length_b   1.000
_cell.length_c   1.000
_cell.angle_alpha   90.00
_cell.angle_beta   90.00
_cell.angle_gamma   90.00
#
_symmetry.space_group_name_H-M   'P 1'
#
loop_
_entity.id
_entity.type
_entity.pdbx_description
1 polymer ?
#
loop_
_entity_poly.entity_id
_entity_poly.type
_entity_poly.pdbx_seq_one_letter_code
_entity_poly.pdbx_strand_id
1 'polypeptide(L)'
;MKTLFKTAAFAVCILFTGFLSAYSKNPQSYYILKVYHYKTPQQEAALHQYLEKAYLPALHRNGVKQAGVFGTFGQDTTDRRIYVFIPVASLDKAGSLDEKVSADKAYTTAAGSYVNAAYNASPYNRLEVIILKAFSGMPSPAVPALTGNKADRVYELRSYESATEKYHENKVAMFNAGDEIAIFKRLGFNAVFYSQVVAGSRMPNLMYMTVHADAAAREANWKAFGNDAAWKTLSAKEEYKNNVSKIDITFLKSAEYSDF
;
A
#
# COMPACT_ATOMS: atom_id res chain seq x y z
N MET A 1 22.94 15.49 -83.37
CA MET A 1 21.57 15.92 -83.73
C MET A 1 20.65 15.45 -82.63
N LYS A 2 20.06 16.39 -81.86
CA LYS A 2 18.79 16.38 -81.08
C LYS A 2 18.52 15.13 -80.20
N THR A 3 18.17 15.20 -78.91
CA THR A 3 17.40 16.21 -78.18
C THR A 3 17.51 15.99 -76.67
N LEU A 4 17.44 17.09 -75.91
CA LEU A 4 17.30 17.18 -74.45
C LEU A 4 16.10 16.37 -73.92
N PHE A 5 16.24 15.82 -72.70
CA PHE A 5 15.22 15.97 -71.66
C PHE A 5 15.89 16.08 -70.28
N LYS A 6 15.66 17.23 -69.63
CA LYS A 6 15.96 17.48 -68.22
C LYS A 6 14.84 16.88 -67.39
N THR A 7 15.17 16.14 -66.33
CA THR A 7 14.28 15.93 -65.20
C THR A 7 15.11 15.87 -63.93
N ALA A 8 14.87 16.85 -63.06
CA ALA A 8 15.43 16.95 -61.73
C ALA A 8 14.87 15.81 -60.86
N ALA A 9 15.74 15.02 -60.23
CA ALA A 9 15.36 14.09 -59.18
C ALA A 9 15.81 14.68 -57.84
N PHE A 10 14.86 15.36 -57.19
CA PHE A 10 14.95 15.80 -55.80
C PHE A 10 14.86 14.54 -54.92
N ALA A 11 15.98 14.01 -54.45
CA ALA A 11 15.98 12.91 -53.49
C ALA A 11 15.65 13.48 -52.10
N VAL A 12 14.38 13.37 -51.74
CA VAL A 12 13.83 13.74 -50.43
C VAL A 12 14.44 12.82 -49.36
N CYS A 13 15.23 13.40 -48.45
CA CYS A 13 15.60 12.77 -47.19
C CYS A 13 14.35 12.56 -46.31
N ILE A 14 13.78 11.36 -46.32
CA ILE A 14 12.80 10.97 -45.29
C ILE A 14 13.60 10.38 -44.12
N LEU A 15 14.01 11.26 -43.20
CA LEU A 15 14.38 10.86 -41.85
C LEU A 15 13.12 10.33 -41.16
N PHE A 16 12.96 9.00 -41.17
CA PHE A 16 12.01 8.30 -40.32
C PHE A 16 12.51 8.38 -38.87
N THR A 17 12.38 9.54 -38.23
CA THR A 17 12.41 9.63 -36.77
C THR A 17 11.11 9.02 -36.27
N GLY A 18 11.13 7.70 -36.11
CA GLY A 18 10.09 6.99 -35.39
C GLY A 18 9.97 7.59 -33.99
N PHE A 19 8.91 8.35 -33.76
CA PHE A 19 8.43 8.64 -32.42
C PHE A 19 7.99 7.31 -31.81
N LEU A 20 8.95 6.59 -31.21
CA LEU A 20 8.63 5.64 -30.15
C LEU A 20 8.05 6.49 -29.01
N SER A 21 6.73 6.66 -29.02
CA SER A 21 6.00 6.98 -27.80
C SER A 21 6.28 5.83 -26.84
N ALA A 22 7.31 6.00 -26.01
CA ALA A 22 7.46 5.22 -24.81
C ALA A 22 6.15 5.43 -24.04
N TYR A 23 5.28 4.42 -24.06
CA TYR A 23 4.17 4.34 -23.12
C TYR A 23 4.82 4.36 -21.74
N SER A 24 4.88 5.54 -21.13
CA SER A 24 5.34 5.69 -19.76
C SER A 24 4.32 4.99 -18.88
N LYS A 25 4.52 3.69 -18.65
CA LYS A 25 3.82 2.97 -17.59
C LYS A 25 4.09 3.75 -16.31
N ASN A 26 3.05 4.36 -15.73
CA ASN A 26 3.20 5.11 -14.49
C ASN A 26 3.96 4.25 -13.48
N PRO A 27 5.11 4.71 -12.96
CA PRO A 27 5.95 3.89 -12.10
C PRO A 27 5.15 3.50 -10.85
N GLN A 28 5.07 2.20 -10.59
CA GLN A 28 4.39 1.66 -9.41
C GLN A 28 5.27 1.88 -8.18
N SER A 29 4.68 2.43 -7.14
CA SER A 29 5.29 2.63 -5.83
C SER A 29 5.52 1.27 -5.14
N TYR A 30 6.46 1.26 -4.21
CA TYR A 30 6.64 0.19 -3.24
C TYR A 30 6.20 0.69 -1.88
N TYR A 31 5.80 -0.22 -1.01
CA TYR A 31 5.41 0.11 0.36
C TYR A 31 6.14 -0.78 1.34
N ILE A 32 6.54 -0.21 2.47
CA ILE A 32 6.96 -0.95 3.65
C ILE A 32 5.79 -0.92 4.62
N LEU A 33 5.36 -2.09 5.08
CA LEU A 33 4.41 -2.22 6.18
C LEU A 33 5.16 -2.81 7.37
N LYS A 34 5.46 -1.97 8.37
CA LYS A 34 6.03 -2.42 9.64
C LYS A 34 4.89 -2.77 10.60
N VAL A 35 4.96 -3.91 11.28
CA VAL A 35 3.96 -4.37 12.25
C VAL A 35 4.62 -4.59 13.60
N TYR A 36 4.27 -3.76 14.57
CA TYR A 36 4.72 -3.91 15.97
C TYR A 36 3.68 -4.68 16.75
N HIS A 37 4.04 -5.86 17.25
CA HIS A 37 3.22 -6.64 18.17
C HIS A 37 3.58 -6.29 19.60
N TYR A 38 2.58 -5.97 20.42
CA TYR A 38 2.76 -5.60 21.82
C TYR A 38 1.65 -6.20 22.69
N LYS A 39 1.86 -6.18 24.01
CA LYS A 39 0.91 -6.77 24.97
C LYS A 39 0.46 -5.80 26.06
N THR A 40 1.30 -4.84 26.44
CA THR A 40 1.04 -4.00 27.61
C THR A 40 0.74 -2.54 27.23
N PRO A 41 -0.05 -1.82 28.05
CA PRO A 41 -0.24 -0.38 27.88
C PRO A 41 1.07 0.43 27.90
N GLN A 42 2.08 -0.04 28.65
CA GLN A 42 3.39 0.62 28.69
C GLN A 42 4.12 0.50 27.36
N GLN A 43 4.07 -0.67 26.72
CA GLN A 43 4.61 -0.88 25.38
C GLN A 43 3.87 -0.03 24.34
N GLU A 44 2.54 0.03 24.43
CA GLU A 44 1.70 0.87 23.58
C GLU A 44 2.10 2.35 23.67
N ALA A 45 2.21 2.88 24.89
CA ALA A 45 2.64 4.26 25.12
C ALA A 45 4.06 4.52 24.59
N ALA A 46 5.01 3.59 24.83
CA ALA A 46 6.38 3.71 24.34
C ALA A 46 6.45 3.71 22.80
N LEU A 47 5.67 2.85 22.14
CA LEU A 47 5.56 2.81 20.69
C LEU A 47 4.95 4.09 20.15
N HIS A 48 3.84 4.57 20.70
CA HIS A 48 3.23 5.80 20.22
C HIS A 48 4.15 7.01 20.41
N GLN A 49 4.83 7.13 21.55
CA GLN A 49 5.82 8.18 21.79
C GLN A 49 6.96 8.12 20.77
N TYR A 50 7.53 6.94 20.53
CA TYR A 50 8.59 6.75 19.54
C TYR A 50 8.14 7.10 18.12
N LEU A 51 7.00 6.56 17.71
CA LEU A 51 6.48 6.74 16.35
C LEU A 51 6.13 8.19 16.07
N GLU A 52 5.48 8.88 17.02
CA GLU A 52 5.09 10.28 16.89
C GLU A 52 6.28 11.23 16.96
N LYS A 53 7.15 11.07 17.96
CA LYS A 53 8.15 12.10 18.29
C LYS A 53 9.50 11.87 17.59
N ALA A 54 9.79 10.64 17.15
CA ALA A 54 11.07 10.31 16.54
C ALA A 54 10.93 9.76 15.11
N TYR A 55 10.20 8.66 14.93
CA TYR A 55 10.25 7.90 13.68
C TYR A 55 9.52 8.61 12.53
N LEU A 56 8.28 9.03 12.71
CA LEU A 56 7.51 9.71 11.65
C LEU A 56 8.18 11.03 11.19
N PRO A 57 8.64 11.92 12.09
CA PRO A 57 9.42 13.09 11.69
C PRO A 57 10.71 12.74 10.93
N ALA A 58 11.39 11.66 11.31
CA ALA A 58 12.60 11.21 10.62
C ALA A 58 12.30 10.66 9.23
N LEU A 59 11.19 9.94 9.03
CA LEU A 59 10.72 9.53 7.71
C LEU A 59 10.50 10.74 6.80
N HIS A 60 9.84 11.77 7.30
CA HIS A 60 9.59 13.01 6.55
C HIS A 60 10.88 13.72 6.15
N ARG A 61 11.84 13.88 7.07
CA ARG A 61 13.17 14.46 6.76
C ARG A 61 13.95 13.62 5.74
N ASN A 62 13.71 12.31 5.69
CA ASN A 62 14.33 11.39 4.73
C ASN A 62 13.51 11.18 3.44
N GLY A 63 12.55 12.09 3.17
CA GLY A 63 11.88 12.20 1.88
C GLY A 63 10.62 11.35 1.71
N VAL A 64 10.14 10.69 2.77
CA VAL A 64 8.81 10.07 2.78
C VAL A 64 7.79 11.18 2.96
N LYS A 65 6.93 11.44 1.97
CA LYS A 65 5.99 12.57 2.03
C LYS A 65 4.82 12.36 2.99
N GLN A 66 4.36 11.11 3.09
CA GLN A 66 3.21 10.70 3.90
C GLN A 66 3.50 9.31 4.43
N ALA A 67 3.28 9.05 5.71
CA ALA A 67 3.30 7.72 6.31
C ALA A 67 2.13 7.55 7.30
N GLY A 68 1.56 6.36 7.28
CA GLY A 68 0.39 6.02 8.09
C GLY A 68 0.79 5.29 9.36
N VAL A 69 0.17 5.61 10.48
CA VAL A 69 0.29 4.87 11.75
C VAL A 69 -1.10 4.46 12.20
N PHE A 70 -1.32 3.16 12.32
CA PHE A 70 -2.63 2.60 12.61
C PHE A 70 -2.57 1.57 13.73
N GLY A 71 -3.45 1.70 14.73
CA GLY A 71 -3.59 0.74 15.82
C GLY A 71 -4.78 -0.20 15.58
N THR A 72 -4.65 -1.47 15.99
CA THR A 72 -5.80 -2.38 16.09
C THR A 72 -6.80 -1.87 17.12
N PHE A 73 -8.09 -2.01 16.84
CA PHE A 73 -9.16 -1.65 17.78
C PHE A 73 -10.21 -2.76 17.84
N GLY A 74 -10.76 -3.03 19.03
CA GLY A 74 -11.73 -4.11 19.25
C GLY A 74 -11.42 -4.98 20.47
N GLN A 75 -12.27 -5.98 20.72
CA GLN A 75 -12.29 -6.80 21.94
C GLN A 75 -11.13 -7.81 22.06
N ASP A 76 -10.37 -8.08 20.98
CA ASP A 76 -9.26 -9.02 21.05
C ASP A 76 -8.02 -8.35 21.64
N THR A 77 -7.87 -8.50 22.95
CA THR A 77 -6.79 -7.90 23.73
C THR A 77 -5.47 -8.66 23.62
N THR A 78 -5.44 -9.82 22.94
CA THR A 78 -4.32 -10.77 23.01
C THR A 78 -3.25 -10.58 21.94
N ASP A 79 -3.59 -9.95 20.81
CA ASP A 79 -2.69 -9.69 19.68
C ASP A 79 -2.79 -8.24 19.22
N ARG A 80 -2.35 -7.33 20.10
CA ARG A 80 -2.37 -5.89 19.82
C ARG A 80 -1.25 -5.54 18.85
N ARG A 81 -1.58 -4.74 17.84
CA ARG A 81 -0.63 -4.38 16.78
C ARG A 81 -0.71 -2.90 16.41
N ILE A 82 0.45 -2.30 16.17
CA ILE A 82 0.56 -1.01 15.47
C ILE A 82 1.19 -1.26 14.10
N TYR A 83 0.51 -0.80 13.05
CA TYR A 83 0.92 -0.86 11.67
C TYR A 83 1.48 0.49 11.24
N VAL A 84 2.67 0.50 10.64
CA VAL A 84 3.27 1.69 10.04
C VAL A 84 3.41 1.47 8.54
N PHE A 85 2.66 2.25 7.76
CA PHE A 85 2.62 2.21 6.31
C PHE A 85 3.53 3.30 5.72
N ILE A 86 4.53 2.90 4.93
CA ILE A 86 5.57 3.80 4.43
C ILE A 86 5.69 3.64 2.91
N PRO A 87 5.16 4.58 2.12
CA PRO A 87 5.38 4.62 0.69
C PRO A 87 6.80 5.04 0.30
N VAL A 88 7.36 4.32 -0.66
CA VAL A 88 8.68 4.57 -1.25
C VAL A 88 8.66 4.36 -2.76
N ALA A 89 9.54 5.07 -3.47
CA ALA A 89 9.55 5.05 -4.93
C ALA A 89 10.13 3.77 -5.55
N SER A 90 10.93 3.00 -4.81
CA SER A 90 11.63 1.81 -5.31
C SER A 90 12.08 0.87 -4.19
N LEU A 91 12.48 -0.36 -4.55
CA LEU A 91 13.11 -1.30 -3.61
C LEU A 91 14.43 -0.77 -3.02
N ASP A 92 15.24 -0.05 -3.81
CA ASP A 92 16.48 0.56 -3.30
C ASP A 92 16.20 1.61 -2.21
N LYS A 93 15.12 2.38 -2.38
CA LYS A 93 14.65 3.31 -1.35
C LYS A 93 14.14 2.55 -0.12
N ALA A 94 13.48 1.41 -0.32
CA ALA A 94 13.05 0.57 0.80
C ALA A 94 14.26 0.02 1.60
N GLY A 95 15.26 -0.52 0.91
CA GLY A 95 16.45 -1.13 1.53
C GLY A 95 17.38 -0.12 2.21
N SER A 96 17.41 1.13 1.75
CA SER A 96 18.27 2.19 2.32
C SER A 96 17.59 3.10 3.34
N LEU A 97 16.29 2.92 3.61
CA LEU A 97 15.54 3.84 4.46
C LEU A 97 15.98 3.78 5.91
N ASP A 98 16.12 2.58 6.48
CA ASP A 98 16.46 2.41 7.90
C ASP A 98 17.88 2.92 8.22
N GLU A 99 18.83 2.75 7.30
CA GLU A 99 20.16 3.35 7.42
C GLU A 99 20.10 4.89 7.48
N LYS A 100 19.33 5.51 6.57
CA LYS A 100 19.18 6.96 6.53
C LYS A 100 18.49 7.53 7.75
N VAL A 101 17.45 6.86 8.24
CA VAL A 101 16.78 7.23 9.49
C VAL A 101 17.74 7.08 10.66
N SER A 102 18.54 6.02 10.72
CA SER A 102 19.51 5.80 11.80
C SER A 102 20.66 6.82 11.79
N ALA A 103 21.03 7.34 10.62
CA ALA A 103 22.03 8.39 10.45
C ALA A 103 21.50 9.81 10.79
N ASP A 104 20.19 9.98 10.92
CA ASP A 104 19.56 11.25 11.27
C ASP A 104 19.80 11.58 12.76
N LYS A 105 20.58 12.64 13.02
CA LYS A 105 20.92 13.05 14.39
C LYS A 105 19.69 13.35 15.26
N ALA A 106 18.68 14.03 14.71
CA ALA A 106 17.47 14.35 15.46
C ALA A 106 16.66 13.07 15.78
N TYR A 107 16.68 12.08 14.88
CA TYR A 107 16.14 10.75 15.18
C TYR A 107 16.89 10.08 16.33
N THR A 108 18.23 10.00 16.27
CA THR A 108 19.02 9.30 17.30
C THR A 108 18.79 9.88 18.70
N THR A 109 18.62 11.21 18.81
CA THR A 109 18.28 11.86 20.08
C THR A 109 16.84 11.55 20.50
N ALA A 110 15.85 11.74 19.63
CA ALA A 110 14.44 11.58 19.97
C ALA A 110 14.04 10.11 20.22
N ALA A 111 14.71 9.16 19.56
CA ALA A 111 14.46 7.73 19.69
C ALA A 111 15.23 7.08 20.85
N GLY A 112 16.02 7.85 21.61
CA GLY A 112 16.97 7.31 22.59
C GLY A 112 16.36 6.37 23.62
N SER A 113 15.17 6.67 24.15
CA SER A 113 14.47 5.80 25.11
C SER A 113 13.95 4.50 24.48
N TYR A 114 13.64 4.52 23.18
CA TYR A 114 13.16 3.37 22.43
C TYR A 114 14.30 2.46 21.98
N VAL A 115 15.34 3.05 21.35
CA VAL A 115 16.48 2.30 20.79
C VAL A 115 17.34 1.70 21.90
N ASN A 116 17.52 2.42 23.00
CA ASN A 116 18.35 1.97 24.13
C ASN A 116 17.52 1.37 25.28
N ALA A 117 16.30 0.91 24.99
CA ALA A 117 15.46 0.28 26.00
C ALA A 117 16.18 -0.94 26.63
N ALA A 118 16.01 -1.12 27.94
CA ALA A 118 16.58 -2.28 28.63
C ALA A 118 15.97 -3.57 28.09
N TYR A 119 16.74 -4.67 28.13
CA TYR A 119 16.30 -5.97 27.61
C TYR A 119 14.99 -6.49 28.24
N ASN A 120 14.70 -6.09 29.48
CA ASN A 120 13.49 -6.45 30.24
C ASN A 120 12.38 -5.37 30.17
N ALA A 121 12.60 -4.29 29.42
CA ALA A 121 11.65 -3.20 29.18
C ALA A 121 11.45 -2.98 27.67
N SER A 122 11.47 -4.06 26.88
CA SER A 122 11.33 -3.99 25.42
C SER A 122 10.04 -3.28 25.00
N PRO A 123 10.10 -2.29 24.08
CA PRO A 123 8.93 -1.52 23.65
C PRO A 123 7.91 -2.34 22.83
N TYR A 124 8.29 -3.52 22.35
CA TYR A 124 7.42 -4.46 21.64
C TYR A 124 7.88 -5.90 21.84
N ASN A 125 7.03 -6.86 21.47
CA ASN A 125 7.35 -8.29 21.48
C ASN A 125 7.93 -8.77 20.15
N ARG A 126 7.39 -8.27 19.03
CA ARG A 126 7.88 -8.58 17.68
C ARG A 126 7.71 -7.38 16.75
N LEU A 127 8.67 -7.22 15.85
CA LEU A 127 8.56 -6.35 14.69
C LEU A 127 8.57 -7.22 13.43
N GLU A 128 7.56 -7.05 12.59
CA GLU A 128 7.52 -7.61 11.23
C GLU A 128 7.71 -6.49 10.21
N VAL A 129 8.36 -6.81 9.09
CA VAL A 129 8.52 -5.89 7.96
C VAL A 129 8.05 -6.61 6.71
N ILE A 130 7.04 -6.06 6.05
CA ILE A 130 6.47 -6.60 4.82
C ILE A 130 6.76 -5.60 3.69
N ILE A 131 7.30 -6.10 2.58
CA ILE A 131 7.55 -5.30 1.39
C ILE A 131 6.43 -5.56 0.38
N LEU A 132 5.80 -4.49 -0.07
CA LEU A 132 4.65 -4.50 -0.96
C LEU A 132 5.00 -3.77 -2.26
N LYS A 133 4.39 -4.19 -3.37
CA LYS A 133 4.42 -3.47 -4.64
C LYS A 133 3.01 -3.07 -5.02
N ALA A 134 2.80 -1.78 -5.29
CA ALA A 134 1.52 -1.23 -5.70
C ALA A 134 0.97 -1.96 -6.93
N PHE A 135 -0.34 -2.08 -7.03
CA PHE A 135 -1.01 -2.56 -8.24
C PHE A 135 -0.92 -1.55 -9.38
N SER A 136 -0.96 -2.01 -10.63
CA SER A 136 -0.88 -1.10 -11.79
C SER A 136 -2.14 -0.26 -11.95
N GLY A 137 -3.30 -0.75 -11.50
CA GLY A 137 -4.54 0.03 -11.45
C GLY A 137 -4.58 1.08 -10.34
N MET A 138 -3.64 1.05 -9.39
CA MET A 138 -3.44 2.08 -8.37
C MET A 138 -1.94 2.19 -8.04
N PRO A 139 -1.13 2.82 -8.90
CA PRO A 139 0.33 2.77 -8.83
C PRO A 139 0.93 3.58 -7.68
N SER A 140 0.13 4.40 -6.99
CA SER A 140 0.54 5.24 -5.87
C SER A 140 -0.51 5.17 -4.77
N PRO A 141 -0.14 5.40 -3.50
CA PRO A 141 -1.09 5.40 -2.41
C PRO A 141 -1.99 6.64 -2.50
N ALA A 142 -3.13 6.60 -1.82
CA ALA A 142 -4.03 7.74 -1.71
C ALA A 142 -4.37 8.03 -0.24
N VAL A 143 -4.44 9.31 0.11
CA VAL A 143 -5.04 9.74 1.38
C VAL A 143 -6.56 9.74 1.20
N PRO A 144 -7.33 9.06 2.07
CA PRO A 144 -8.79 9.01 1.95
C PRO A 144 -9.42 10.41 2.06
N ALA A 145 -10.14 10.82 1.02
CA ALA A 145 -10.87 12.09 0.96
C ALA A 145 -12.26 11.96 1.60
N LEU A 146 -12.33 11.42 2.82
CA LEU A 146 -13.58 11.24 3.56
C LEU A 146 -13.93 12.49 4.37
N THR A 147 -15.18 12.94 4.28
CA THR A 147 -15.75 13.96 5.17
C THR A 147 -16.09 13.36 6.53
N GLY A 148 -16.04 14.16 7.61
CA GLY A 148 -16.33 13.71 8.98
C GLY A 148 -15.09 13.54 9.86
N ASN A 149 -15.28 13.09 11.10
CA ASN A 149 -14.20 12.98 12.08
C ASN A 149 -13.27 11.79 11.74
N LYS A 150 -11.95 12.05 11.72
CA LYS A 150 -10.94 11.03 11.47
C LYS A 150 -10.98 9.89 12.49
N ALA A 151 -11.34 10.19 13.74
CA ALA A 151 -11.46 9.19 14.82
C ALA A 151 -12.56 8.16 14.56
N ASP A 152 -13.60 8.50 13.80
CA ASP A 152 -14.73 7.62 13.50
C ASP A 152 -14.41 6.66 12.35
N ARG A 153 -13.47 7.03 11.48
CA ARG A 153 -13.08 6.25 10.30
C ARG A 153 -12.68 4.83 10.67
N VAL A 154 -13.08 3.88 9.83
CA VAL A 154 -12.68 2.47 9.95
C VAL A 154 -11.75 2.14 8.81
N TYR A 155 -10.49 1.84 9.13
CA TYR A 155 -9.52 1.32 8.18
C TYR A 155 -9.58 -0.20 8.21
N GLU A 156 -9.66 -0.83 7.05
CA GLU A 156 -9.78 -2.28 6.92
C GLU A 156 -8.62 -2.81 6.08
N LEU A 157 -7.61 -3.37 6.75
CA LEU A 157 -6.47 -4.03 6.11
C LEU A 157 -6.85 -5.49 5.82
N ARG A 158 -6.77 -5.88 4.55
CA ARG A 158 -7.12 -7.22 4.08
C ARG A 158 -5.89 -7.88 3.48
N SER A 159 -5.61 -9.12 3.89
CA SER A 159 -4.58 -9.98 3.32
C SER A 159 -5.24 -11.20 2.68
N TYR A 160 -5.09 -11.36 1.38
CA TYR A 160 -5.65 -12.46 0.62
C TYR A 160 -4.54 -13.41 0.20
N GLU A 161 -4.48 -14.57 0.83
CA GLU A 161 -3.55 -15.64 0.48
C GLU A 161 -4.13 -16.46 -0.68
N SER A 162 -3.24 -17.00 -1.50
CA SER A 162 -3.60 -17.90 -2.59
C SER A 162 -2.88 -19.24 -2.43
N ALA A 163 -3.47 -20.31 -2.97
CA ALA A 163 -2.91 -21.66 -2.83
C ALA A 163 -1.57 -21.85 -3.55
N THR A 164 -1.32 -21.10 -4.62
CA THR A 164 -0.07 -21.10 -5.40
C THR A 164 0.17 -19.71 -6.00
N GLU A 165 1.38 -19.47 -6.51
CA GLU A 165 1.79 -18.25 -7.21
C GLU A 165 0.90 -18.00 -8.44
N LYS A 166 0.49 -19.06 -9.16
CA LYS A 166 -0.42 -18.94 -10.30
C LYS A 166 -1.79 -18.38 -9.89
N TYR A 167 -2.36 -18.87 -8.79
CA TYR A 167 -3.63 -18.34 -8.27
C TYR A 167 -3.47 -16.91 -7.74
N HIS A 168 -2.32 -16.61 -7.12
CA HIS A 168 -2.00 -15.26 -6.69
C HIS A 168 -1.96 -14.28 -7.86
N GLU A 169 -1.18 -14.59 -8.90
CA GLU A 169 -1.09 -13.78 -10.12
C GLU A 169 -2.47 -13.60 -10.77
N ASN A 170 -3.29 -14.65 -10.79
CA ASN A 170 -4.65 -14.58 -11.27
C ASN A 170 -5.53 -13.61 -10.46
N LYS A 171 -5.44 -13.61 -9.13
CA LYS A 171 -6.19 -12.64 -8.30
C LYS A 171 -5.64 -11.22 -8.47
N VAL A 172 -4.33 -11.04 -8.61
CA VAL A 172 -3.73 -9.75 -8.95
C VAL A 172 -4.23 -9.26 -10.31
N ALA A 173 -4.38 -10.15 -11.30
CA ALA A 173 -4.95 -9.84 -12.60
C ALA A 173 -6.44 -9.47 -12.50
N MET A 174 -7.22 -10.13 -11.65
CA MET A 174 -8.62 -9.76 -11.38
C MET A 174 -8.75 -8.31 -10.88
N PHE A 175 -7.86 -7.89 -9.97
CA PHE A 175 -7.84 -6.51 -9.48
C PHE A 175 -7.44 -5.50 -10.57
N ASN A 176 -6.38 -5.81 -11.33
CA ASN A 176 -5.80 -4.88 -12.30
C ASN A 176 -6.50 -4.88 -13.66
N ALA A 177 -6.60 -6.04 -14.29
CA ALA A 177 -7.15 -6.22 -15.63
C ALA A 177 -8.64 -6.57 -15.61
N GLY A 178 -9.10 -7.27 -14.57
CA GLY A 178 -10.53 -7.53 -14.33
C GLY A 178 -11.31 -6.31 -13.82
N ASP A 179 -10.60 -5.21 -13.51
CA ASP A 179 -11.15 -3.91 -13.11
C ASP A 179 -11.93 -3.90 -11.78
N GLU A 180 -11.59 -4.81 -10.85
CA GLU A 180 -12.14 -4.81 -9.48
C GLU A 180 -11.84 -3.50 -8.74
N ILE A 181 -10.70 -2.86 -9.04
CA ILE A 181 -10.32 -1.56 -8.47
C ILE A 181 -11.33 -0.47 -8.87
N ALA A 182 -11.83 -0.45 -10.11
CA ALA A 182 -12.84 0.52 -10.51
C ALA A 182 -14.19 0.27 -9.82
N ILE A 183 -14.55 -1.00 -9.55
CA ILE A 183 -15.74 -1.33 -8.75
C ILE A 183 -15.59 -0.74 -7.34
N PHE A 184 -14.47 -0.98 -6.66
CA PHE A 184 -14.21 -0.40 -5.34
C PHE A 184 -14.22 1.13 -5.35
N LYS A 185 -13.63 1.75 -6.38
CA LYS A 185 -13.62 3.21 -6.53
C LYS A 185 -15.04 3.76 -6.72
N ARG A 186 -15.85 3.15 -7.59
CA ARG A 186 -17.25 3.53 -7.84
C ARG A 186 -18.09 3.42 -6.57
N LEU A 187 -17.85 2.38 -5.77
CA LEU A 187 -18.59 2.11 -4.54
C LEU A 187 -18.02 2.83 -3.30
N GLY A 188 -17.06 3.74 -3.48
CA GLY A 188 -16.60 4.61 -2.39
C GLY A 188 -15.87 3.87 -1.27
N PHE A 189 -14.97 2.93 -1.61
CA PHE A 189 -14.14 2.22 -0.63
C PHE A 189 -12.90 3.01 -0.16
N ASN A 190 -12.60 4.15 -0.81
CA ASN A 190 -11.55 5.10 -0.42
C ASN A 190 -10.21 4.44 -0.06
N ALA A 191 -9.76 3.51 -0.91
CA ALA A 191 -8.59 2.71 -0.62
C ALA A 191 -7.33 3.58 -0.44
N VAL A 192 -6.51 3.21 0.54
CA VAL A 192 -5.17 3.78 0.72
C VAL A 192 -4.19 3.16 -0.27
N PHE A 193 -4.29 1.85 -0.49
CA PHE A 193 -3.48 1.14 -1.47
C PHE A 193 -4.11 -0.20 -1.87
N TYR A 194 -3.71 -0.70 -3.03
CA TYR A 194 -3.79 -2.11 -3.43
C TYR A 194 -2.40 -2.59 -3.83
N SER A 195 -1.99 -3.78 -3.39
CA SER A 195 -0.63 -4.25 -3.60
C SER A 195 -0.48 -5.76 -3.57
N GLN A 196 0.58 -6.27 -4.19
CA GLN A 196 1.06 -7.63 -3.99
C GLN A 196 2.19 -7.62 -2.97
N VAL A 197 2.29 -8.68 -2.16
CA VAL A 197 3.44 -8.86 -1.26
C VAL A 197 4.63 -9.35 -2.06
N VAL A 198 5.75 -8.65 -1.94
CA VAL A 198 7.04 -9.01 -2.55
C VAL A 198 7.89 -9.82 -1.55
N ALA A 199 7.78 -9.51 -0.27
CA ALA A 199 8.42 -10.25 0.81
C ALA A 199 7.57 -10.17 2.09
N GLY A 200 7.26 -11.32 2.69
CA GLY A 200 6.46 -11.46 3.90
C GLY A 200 6.26 -12.92 4.30
N SER A 201 5.74 -13.17 5.51
CA SER A 201 5.62 -14.52 6.11
C SER A 201 4.38 -15.32 5.69
N ARG A 202 3.46 -14.71 4.93
CA ARG A 202 2.14 -15.26 4.56
C ARG A 202 1.97 -15.46 3.04
N MET A 203 3.08 -15.54 2.32
CA MET A 203 3.10 -15.58 0.86
C MET A 203 2.68 -16.95 0.29
N PRO A 204 2.13 -17.00 -0.94
CA PRO A 204 1.85 -15.86 -1.81
C PRO A 204 0.53 -15.17 -1.43
N ASN A 205 0.56 -13.84 -1.33
CA ASN A 205 -0.60 -13.05 -0.94
C ASN A 205 -0.56 -11.63 -1.50
N LEU A 206 -1.74 -11.02 -1.59
CA LEU A 206 -1.91 -9.59 -1.84
C LEU A 206 -2.42 -8.90 -0.58
N MET A 207 -2.17 -7.61 -0.46
CA MET A 207 -2.68 -6.78 0.62
C MET A 207 -3.27 -5.48 0.09
N TYR A 208 -4.38 -5.06 0.68
CA TYR A 208 -4.99 -3.76 0.40
C TYR A 208 -5.68 -3.20 1.63
N MET A 209 -5.88 -1.88 1.65
CA MET A 209 -6.51 -1.21 2.78
C MET A 209 -7.60 -0.25 2.29
N THR A 210 -8.84 -0.49 2.75
CA THR A 210 -10.00 0.37 2.47
C THR A 210 -10.33 1.24 3.67
N VAL A 211 -11.01 2.36 3.44
CA VAL A 211 -11.37 3.30 4.51
C VAL A 211 -12.83 3.70 4.37
N HIS A 212 -13.53 3.58 5.48
CA HIS A 212 -14.95 3.90 5.60
C HIS A 212 -15.13 5.02 6.62
N ALA A 213 -16.15 5.86 6.43
CA ALA A 213 -16.41 6.99 7.33
C ALA A 213 -16.65 6.54 8.78
N ASP A 214 -17.33 5.41 8.94
CA ASP A 214 -17.63 4.76 10.21
C ASP A 214 -18.00 3.28 9.97
N ALA A 215 -18.40 2.57 11.03
CA ALA A 215 -18.81 1.17 10.96
C ALA A 215 -20.09 0.95 10.13
N ALA A 216 -21.05 1.88 10.16
CA ALA A 216 -22.30 1.76 9.40
C ALA A 216 -22.06 1.93 7.90
N ALA A 217 -21.24 2.92 7.52
CA ALA A 217 -20.81 3.13 6.14
C ALA A 217 -20.03 1.92 5.61
N ARG A 218 -19.20 1.29 6.45
CA ARG A 218 -18.52 0.04 6.10
C ARG A 218 -19.51 -1.07 5.74
N GLU A 219 -20.48 -1.35 6.62
CA GLU A 219 -21.49 -2.40 6.37
C GLU A 219 -22.29 -2.10 5.10
N ALA A 220 -22.68 -0.85 4.90
CA ALA A 220 -23.38 -0.41 3.69
C ALA A 220 -22.54 -0.64 2.42
N ASN A 221 -21.25 -0.28 2.44
CA ASN A 221 -20.35 -0.47 1.29
C ASN A 221 -20.17 -1.95 0.94
N TRP A 222 -19.97 -2.83 1.93
CA TRP A 222 -19.83 -4.26 1.68
C TRP A 222 -21.14 -4.91 1.20
N LYS A 223 -22.29 -4.49 1.74
CA LYS A 223 -23.61 -4.90 1.24
C LYS A 223 -23.82 -4.45 -0.20
N ALA A 224 -23.42 -3.22 -0.55
CA ALA A 224 -23.49 -2.72 -1.91
C ALA A 224 -22.58 -3.52 -2.85
N PHE A 225 -21.33 -3.77 -2.45
CA PHE A 225 -20.37 -4.57 -3.22
C PHE A 225 -20.88 -5.99 -3.51
N GLY A 226 -21.37 -6.70 -2.50
CA GLY A 226 -21.93 -8.04 -2.69
C GLY A 226 -23.15 -8.09 -3.61
N ASN A 227 -23.89 -6.98 -3.72
CA ASN A 227 -25.06 -6.87 -4.60
C ASN A 227 -24.75 -6.30 -5.99
N ASP A 228 -23.56 -5.75 -6.21
CA ASP A 228 -23.17 -5.06 -7.42
C ASP A 228 -23.12 -6.01 -8.64
N ALA A 229 -23.77 -5.60 -9.74
CA ALA A 229 -23.87 -6.44 -10.94
C ALA A 229 -22.52 -6.67 -11.64
N ALA A 230 -21.63 -5.66 -11.64
CA ALA A 230 -20.30 -5.80 -12.23
C ALA A 230 -19.44 -6.75 -11.39
N TRP A 231 -19.53 -6.66 -10.06
CA TRP A 231 -18.87 -7.62 -9.17
C TRP A 231 -19.38 -9.05 -9.36
N LYS A 232 -20.71 -9.25 -9.40
CA LYS A 232 -21.30 -10.58 -9.64
C LYS A 232 -20.86 -11.17 -10.98
N THR A 233 -20.78 -10.34 -12.02
CA THR A 233 -20.29 -10.76 -13.34
C THR A 233 -18.81 -11.12 -13.29
N LEU A 234 -17.98 -10.28 -12.66
CA LEU A 234 -16.53 -10.49 -12.59
C LEU A 234 -16.17 -11.74 -11.78
N SER A 235 -16.76 -11.90 -10.59
CA SER A 235 -16.51 -13.04 -9.70
C SER A 235 -17.06 -14.37 -10.23
N ALA A 236 -18.04 -14.35 -11.14
CA ALA A 236 -18.57 -15.55 -11.77
C ALA A 236 -17.70 -16.07 -12.94
N LYS A 237 -16.75 -15.27 -13.45
CA LYS A 237 -15.89 -15.71 -14.57
C LYS A 237 -15.05 -16.92 -14.16
N GLU A 238 -15.04 -17.93 -15.02
CA GLU A 238 -14.32 -19.19 -14.77
C GLU A 238 -12.83 -18.95 -14.48
N GLU A 239 -12.21 -18.02 -15.21
CA GLU A 239 -10.81 -17.65 -15.07
C GLU A 239 -10.42 -17.12 -13.68
N TYR A 240 -11.38 -16.64 -12.86
CA TYR A 240 -11.11 -16.09 -11.52
C TYR A 240 -11.60 -16.98 -10.37
N LYS A 241 -12.09 -18.19 -10.65
CA LYS A 241 -12.57 -19.09 -9.61
C LYS A 241 -11.41 -19.57 -8.73
N ASN A 242 -11.68 -19.67 -7.42
CA ASN A 242 -10.80 -20.27 -6.41
C ASN A 242 -9.39 -19.66 -6.32
N ASN A 243 -9.23 -18.39 -6.70
CA ASN A 243 -7.94 -17.70 -6.69
C ASN A 243 -7.54 -17.12 -5.32
N VAL A 244 -8.37 -17.31 -4.29
CA VAL A 244 -8.11 -16.96 -2.89
C VAL A 244 -8.36 -18.20 -2.02
N SER A 245 -7.37 -18.56 -1.19
CA SER A 245 -7.45 -19.69 -0.26
C SER A 245 -7.77 -19.25 1.17
N LYS A 246 -7.33 -18.05 1.57
CA LYS A 246 -7.58 -17.50 2.90
C LYS A 246 -7.70 -15.98 2.85
N ILE A 247 -8.61 -15.44 3.66
CA ILE A 247 -8.79 -14.01 3.85
C ILE A 247 -8.60 -13.69 5.32
N ASP A 248 -7.63 -12.82 5.63
CA ASP A 248 -7.50 -12.19 6.94
C ASP A 248 -7.93 -10.73 6.84
N ILE A 249 -8.76 -10.28 7.78
CA ILE A 249 -9.27 -8.91 7.87
C ILE A 249 -8.83 -8.34 9.22
N THR A 250 -8.18 -7.19 9.21
CA THR A 250 -7.79 -6.45 10.41
C THR A 250 -8.43 -5.07 10.40
N PHE A 251 -9.16 -4.75 11.47
CA PHE A 251 -9.74 -3.43 11.68
C PHE A 251 -8.76 -2.52 12.41
N LEU A 252 -8.55 -1.34 11.84
CA LEU A 252 -7.56 -0.37 12.28
C LEU A 252 -8.17 1.04 12.47
N LYS A 253 -7.63 1.77 13.45
CA LYS A 253 -7.82 3.22 13.62
C LYS A 253 -6.51 3.93 13.32
N SER A 254 -6.60 5.06 12.62
CA SER A 254 -5.43 5.93 12.47
C SER A 254 -5.11 6.62 13.79
N ALA A 255 -3.82 6.69 14.14
CA ALA A 255 -3.36 7.60 15.17
C ALA A 255 -3.63 9.06 14.76
N GLU A 256 -3.76 9.97 15.72
CA GLU A 256 -4.02 11.39 15.44
C GLU A 256 -2.92 12.03 14.60
N TYR A 257 -1.67 11.69 14.90
CA TYR A 257 -0.46 12.20 14.22
C TYR A 257 -0.11 11.49 12.90
N SER A 258 -0.88 10.49 12.48
CA SER A 258 -0.67 9.77 11.21
C SER A 258 -1.08 10.64 10.01
N ASP A 259 -0.39 10.52 8.86
CA ASP A 259 -0.69 11.32 7.66
C ASP A 259 -1.91 10.82 6.84
N PHE A 260 -2.40 9.61 7.13
CA PHE A 260 -3.51 8.95 6.43
C PHE A 260 -4.79 8.91 7.25
#